data_AF-A0A7X7S1W7-F1
#
_entry.id   AF-A0A7X7S1W7-F1
#
_cell.length_a   1.000
_cell.length_b   1.000
_cell.length_c   1.000
_cell.angle_alpha   90.00
_cell.angle_beta   90.00
_cell.angle_gamma   90.00
#
_symmetry.space_group_name_H-M   'P 1'
#
loop_
_entity.id
_entity.type
_entity.pdbx_description
1 polymer ?
#
loop_
_entity_poly.entity_id
_entity_poly.type
_entity_poly.pdbx_seq_one_letter_code
_entity_poly.pdbx_strand_id
1 'polypeptide(L)'
;MIFEQRISPLPGVKLVQKPVQSAFIRSFDTVLTKGLKNEDLAMWSDDPYTLISGDTFVARKMYQKDDGKRIKPILDSGEGDFGDGDLSFTPLFEMVVGKGRIIACQMRVTEKHTEIPAAKQLIYNMLKRAEEIDAANRTPRVLEGLTETAAALSTARKGAKFFIPRVDQKMADTIGEKTGVPILLTQDPEGIYSGVRYGDIPELSGVSNEDLCGIERFSYCSPDSENTPVASHMIKPGKKIKPLVVTCPKNCMVPLYEHGNRSEMLRAYCATQHGYRNDTKPLILAAKIRYNGADIWLSCLDFEHEKRIRFGRFENHLLRNLGKTVDAGVLLDGEIESVGGSKGYPEYIFTIQNGLLPPEEALRCTKYTTERMHTSPIFAAARFEEKYSADGDFVIDGDTLIYFTLFSPAVRKNLGSNIGIPDPGAQTFADVTADGEVTLWINSEEKDTFNISGSATFADLELESGLNHILLQYKPKDGAGPFQIQWRNILRRPECDFDFTAKGSGV
;
A
#
# COMPACT_ATOMS: atom_id res chain seq x y z
N MET A 1 -12.25 -2.26 20.38
CA MET A 1 -11.00 -1.69 19.81
C MET A 1 -10.01 -2.82 19.69
N ILE A 2 -9.15 -2.79 18.67
CA ILE A 2 -8.11 -3.80 18.43
C ILE A 2 -6.79 -3.04 18.24
N PHE A 3 -5.81 -3.35 19.08
CA PHE A 3 -4.46 -2.76 19.04
C PHE A 3 -3.49 -3.67 18.27
N GLU A 4 -2.20 -3.38 18.27
CA GLU A 4 -1.17 -4.00 17.44
C GLU A 4 -1.30 -5.53 17.42
N GLN A 5 -1.69 -6.08 16.27
CA GLN A 5 -1.89 -7.53 16.08
C GLN A 5 -0.79 -8.13 15.22
N ARG A 6 -0.47 -9.41 15.46
CA ARG A 6 0.38 -10.18 14.55
C ARG A 6 -0.39 -10.81 13.39
N ILE A 7 -1.69 -11.03 13.58
CA ILE A 7 -2.62 -11.70 12.66
C ILE A 7 -3.89 -10.86 12.62
N SER A 8 -4.50 -10.68 11.45
CA SER A 8 -5.77 -9.95 11.32
C SER A 8 -6.95 -10.82 11.76
N PRO A 9 -7.73 -10.42 12.80
CA PRO A 9 -8.98 -11.11 13.15
C PRO A 9 -10.18 -10.61 12.32
N LEU A 10 -9.93 -9.75 11.32
CA LEU A 10 -10.93 -9.00 10.59
C LEU A 10 -11.15 -9.63 9.21
N PRO A 11 -12.40 -10.00 8.84
CA PRO A 11 -12.67 -10.71 7.59
C PRO A 11 -12.25 -9.92 6.35
N GLY A 12 -11.40 -10.53 5.52
CA GLY A 12 -10.95 -9.96 4.25
C GLY A 12 -10.10 -8.68 4.41
N VAL A 13 -9.50 -8.46 5.59
CA VAL A 13 -8.56 -7.37 5.82
C VAL A 13 -7.16 -7.95 5.99
N LYS A 14 -6.35 -7.84 4.95
CA LYS A 14 -4.96 -8.29 4.96
C LYS A 14 -4.10 -7.36 5.83
N LEU A 15 -3.25 -7.97 6.64
CA LEU A 15 -2.18 -7.29 7.38
C LEU A 15 -0.85 -7.58 6.69
N VAL A 16 0.02 -6.59 6.55
CA VAL A 16 1.30 -6.68 5.82
C VAL A 16 2.44 -6.15 6.69
N GLN A 17 3.60 -6.79 6.63
CA GLN A 17 4.82 -6.31 7.28
C GLN A 17 5.41 -5.14 6.48
N LYS A 18 4.95 -3.92 6.79
CA LYS A 18 5.45 -2.68 6.19
C LYS A 18 5.75 -1.70 7.32
N PRO A 19 6.95 -1.76 7.94
CA PRO A 19 7.31 -0.80 8.96
C PRO A 19 7.40 0.59 8.34
N VAL A 20 6.81 1.58 9.02
CA VAL A 20 6.79 2.97 8.58
C VAL A 20 7.13 3.90 9.74
N GLN A 21 7.90 4.93 9.42
CA GLN A 21 8.38 5.96 10.33
C GLN A 21 7.45 7.17 10.35
N SER A 22 6.47 7.23 9.45
CA SER A 22 5.44 8.26 9.47
C SER A 22 4.07 7.71 9.07
N ALA A 23 3.03 8.43 9.50
CA ALA A 23 1.65 8.27 9.09
C ALA A 23 1.01 9.65 8.91
N PHE A 24 -0.02 9.74 8.06
CA PHE A 24 -0.68 11.02 7.76
C PHE A 24 -2.17 10.98 8.04
N ILE A 25 -2.72 12.09 8.51
CA ILE A 25 -4.15 12.23 8.73
C ILE A 25 -4.87 12.22 7.38
N ARG A 26 -5.77 11.24 7.22
CA ARG A 26 -6.63 11.10 6.04
C ARG A 26 -8.07 11.47 6.34
N SER A 27 -8.59 11.01 7.47
CA SER A 27 -9.89 11.44 7.99
C SER A 27 -9.68 12.58 8.99
N PHE A 28 -10.04 13.78 8.58
CA PHE A 28 -9.89 15.01 9.37
C PHE A 28 -11.14 15.38 10.17
N ASP A 29 -12.32 14.91 9.76
CA ASP A 29 -13.59 15.14 10.47
C ASP A 29 -13.91 13.96 11.39
N THR A 30 -13.05 13.71 12.38
CA THR A 30 -13.24 12.64 13.35
C THR A 30 -12.59 12.98 14.68
N VAL A 31 -13.17 12.50 15.78
CA VAL A 31 -12.56 12.62 17.11
C VAL A 31 -11.25 11.84 17.21
N LEU A 32 -11.03 10.84 16.34
CA LEU A 32 -9.84 9.99 16.33
C LEU A 32 -8.54 10.79 16.13
N THR A 33 -8.58 11.85 15.32
CA THR A 33 -7.42 12.68 14.97
C THR A 33 -7.43 14.03 15.69
N LYS A 34 -8.38 14.24 16.61
CA LYS A 34 -8.52 15.50 17.32
C LYS A 34 -7.27 15.82 18.16
N GLY A 35 -6.71 17.00 17.93
CA GLY A 35 -5.52 17.48 18.66
C GLY A 35 -4.20 16.90 18.17
N LEU A 36 -4.22 16.12 17.08
CA LEU A 36 -3.03 15.59 16.41
C LEU A 36 -2.80 16.33 15.09
N LYS A 37 -1.54 16.45 14.71
CA LYS A 37 -1.07 16.90 13.40
C LYS A 37 -0.24 15.81 12.73
N ASN A 38 0.10 15.99 11.46
CA ASN A 38 0.93 15.03 10.73
C ASN A 38 2.33 14.90 11.35
N GLU A 39 2.88 15.99 11.90
CA GLU A 39 4.20 15.98 12.55
C GLU A 39 4.21 15.12 13.82
N ASP A 40 3.08 15.02 14.52
CA ASP A 40 2.93 14.18 15.72
C ASP A 40 2.91 12.68 15.39
N LEU A 41 2.72 12.33 14.11
CA LEU A 41 2.59 10.98 13.60
C LEU A 41 3.85 10.52 12.84
N ALA A 42 5.01 11.07 13.19
CA ALA A 42 6.29 10.71 12.62
C ALA A 42 7.35 10.48 13.70
N MET A 43 8.30 9.58 13.43
CA MET A 43 9.54 9.35 14.18
C MET A 43 9.32 9.18 15.70
N TRP A 44 8.72 8.07 16.12
CA TRP A 44 8.40 7.78 17.53
C TRP A 44 9.58 7.22 18.34
N SER A 45 10.76 7.84 18.19
CA SER A 45 11.98 7.58 18.97
C SER A 45 12.99 8.71 18.76
N ASP A 46 13.96 8.83 19.66
CA ASP A 46 15.10 9.76 19.57
C ASP A 46 16.29 9.17 18.77
N ASP A 47 16.12 7.98 18.18
CA ASP A 47 17.16 7.34 17.37
C ASP A 47 17.57 8.25 16.18
N PRO A 48 18.84 8.70 16.12
CA PRO A 48 19.28 9.71 15.16
C PRO A 48 19.33 9.21 13.72
N TYR A 49 19.21 7.89 13.49
CA TYR A 49 19.32 7.29 12.16
C TYR A 49 18.07 6.50 11.80
N THR A 50 17.63 6.64 10.54
CA THR A 50 16.51 5.88 9.96
C THR A 50 16.95 4.48 9.56
N LEU A 51 17.55 3.72 10.48
CA LEU A 51 17.95 2.34 10.23
C LEU A 51 16.71 1.43 10.20
N ILE A 52 16.71 0.39 9.36
CA ILE A 52 15.63 -0.60 9.31
C ILE A 52 15.48 -1.34 10.65
N SER A 53 16.57 -1.44 11.42
CA SER A 53 16.60 -1.97 12.79
C SER A 53 16.31 -0.93 13.87
N GLY A 54 16.15 0.35 13.50
CA GLY A 54 15.96 1.47 14.43
C GLY A 54 14.60 1.47 15.10
N ASP A 55 14.43 2.33 16.10
CA ASP A 55 13.20 2.35 16.91
C ASP A 55 12.20 3.46 16.52
N THR A 56 12.49 4.23 15.47
CA THR A 56 11.71 5.40 15.03
C THR A 56 10.34 5.08 14.43
N PHE A 57 10.04 3.80 14.17
CA PHE A 57 8.81 3.39 13.51
C PHE A 57 7.57 3.76 14.32
N VAL A 58 6.55 4.31 13.64
CA VAL A 58 5.23 4.58 14.21
C VAL A 58 4.31 3.37 14.11
N ALA A 59 4.51 2.51 13.11
CA ALA A 59 3.84 1.23 12.93
C ALA A 59 4.81 0.21 12.31
N ARG A 60 4.70 -1.07 12.68
CA ARG A 60 5.52 -2.17 12.10
C ARG A 60 4.77 -3.03 11.08
N LYS A 61 3.45 -3.09 11.22
CA LYS A 61 2.53 -3.78 10.31
C LYS A 61 1.44 -2.82 9.89
N MET A 62 0.88 -3.02 8.70
CA MET A 62 -0.13 -2.14 8.13
C MET A 62 -1.29 -2.96 7.56
N TYR A 63 -2.50 -2.42 7.63
CA TYR A 63 -3.64 -3.00 6.95
C TYR A 63 -3.66 -2.56 5.50
N GLN A 64 -3.90 -3.49 4.58
CA GLN A 64 -4.17 -3.17 3.19
C GLN A 64 -5.58 -2.58 3.05
N LYS A 65 -5.69 -1.46 2.33
CA LYS A 65 -6.97 -0.78 2.11
C LYS A 65 -7.77 -1.46 1.01
N ASP A 66 -9.07 -1.58 1.25
CA ASP A 66 -10.04 -1.99 0.24
C ASP A 66 -10.40 -0.81 -0.70
N ASP A 67 -11.50 -0.97 -1.43
CA ASP A 67 -12.10 0.06 -2.29
C ASP A 67 -12.90 1.13 -1.51
N GLY A 68 -12.76 1.19 -0.18
CA GLY A 68 -13.44 2.10 0.73
C GLY A 68 -14.83 1.62 1.20
N LYS A 69 -15.32 0.46 0.73
CA LYS A 69 -16.64 -0.06 1.12
C LYS A 69 -16.69 -0.47 2.58
N ARG A 70 -15.77 -1.32 3.04
CA ARG A 70 -15.81 -1.90 4.39
C ARG A 70 -15.00 -1.07 5.35
N ILE A 71 -13.78 -0.70 4.96
CA ILE A 71 -12.89 0.06 5.84
C ILE A 71 -12.96 1.56 5.58
N LYS A 72 -12.87 2.36 6.65
CA LYS A 72 -12.70 3.81 6.62
C LYS A 72 -11.29 4.12 7.15
N PRO A 73 -10.29 4.29 6.28
CA PRO A 73 -8.96 4.64 6.73
C PRO A 73 -8.98 6.01 7.41
N ILE A 74 -8.36 6.08 8.58
CA ILE A 74 -8.25 7.30 9.38
C ILE A 74 -6.88 7.93 9.17
N LEU A 75 -5.85 7.08 9.12
CA LEU A 75 -4.49 7.47 8.79
C LEU A 75 -4.02 6.76 7.50
N ASP A 76 -3.18 7.41 6.72
CA ASP A 76 -2.43 6.80 5.61
C ASP A 76 -1.02 6.42 6.08
N SER A 77 -0.44 5.37 5.49
CA SER A 77 1.00 5.08 5.62
C SER A 77 1.81 6.26 5.12
N GLY A 78 2.87 6.63 5.83
CA GLY A 78 3.69 7.76 5.43
C GLY A 78 4.79 7.45 4.43
N GLU A 79 4.99 6.16 4.14
CA GLU A 79 5.97 5.67 3.18
C GLU A 79 5.23 4.88 2.09
N GLY A 80 5.37 5.31 0.84
CA GLY A 80 4.87 4.58 -0.32
C GLY A 80 5.67 3.32 -0.61
N ASP A 81 5.18 2.49 -1.53
CA ASP A 81 6.04 1.49 -2.18
C ASP A 81 6.77 2.18 -3.34
N PHE A 82 8.11 2.10 -3.35
CA PHE A 82 8.93 2.71 -4.40
C PHE A 82 8.46 2.23 -5.78
N GLY A 83 8.24 3.15 -6.71
CA GLY A 83 7.79 2.82 -8.06
C GLY A 83 6.30 2.54 -8.20
N ASP A 84 5.68 1.88 -7.23
CA ASP A 84 4.26 1.57 -7.23
C ASP A 84 3.40 2.68 -6.61
N GLY A 85 4.04 3.69 -6.02
CA GLY A 85 3.44 4.99 -5.68
C GLY A 85 2.31 4.94 -4.65
N ASP A 86 2.02 3.77 -4.09
CA ASP A 86 0.72 3.61 -3.46
C ASP A 86 0.70 4.05 -2.00
N LEU A 87 -0.39 4.75 -1.66
CA LEU A 87 -0.89 4.86 -0.29
C LEU A 87 -1.96 3.79 -0.11
N SER A 88 -1.67 2.51 -0.40
CA SER A 88 -2.66 1.44 -0.23
C SER A 88 -2.73 0.93 1.20
N PHE A 89 -1.91 1.45 2.12
CA PHE A 89 -1.81 0.94 3.48
C PHE A 89 -2.27 1.94 4.53
N THR A 90 -2.87 1.42 5.60
CA THR A 90 -3.35 2.22 6.73
C THR A 90 -2.95 1.57 8.06
N PRO A 91 -2.43 2.34 9.04
CA PRO A 91 -2.20 1.84 10.38
C PRO A 91 -3.43 1.99 11.27
N LEU A 92 -4.42 2.81 10.91
CA LEU A 92 -5.60 3.08 11.72
C LEU A 92 -6.83 3.25 10.84
N PHE A 93 -7.84 2.42 11.05
CA PHE A 93 -9.11 2.52 10.34
C PHE A 93 -10.32 2.20 11.23
N GLU A 94 -11.50 2.57 10.75
CA GLU A 94 -12.79 2.16 11.32
C GLU A 94 -13.57 1.24 10.37
N MET A 95 -14.28 0.26 10.92
CA MET A 95 -15.25 -0.56 10.16
C MET A 95 -16.48 -0.85 11.02
N VAL A 96 -17.57 -1.28 10.36
CA VAL A 96 -18.81 -1.67 11.03
C VAL A 96 -18.98 -3.18 10.90
N VAL A 97 -19.33 -3.84 12.01
CA VAL A 97 -19.63 -5.27 12.09
C VAL A 97 -20.93 -5.42 12.87
N GLY A 98 -21.98 -5.88 12.18
CA GLY A 98 -23.34 -5.88 12.72
C GLY A 98 -23.77 -4.48 13.15
N LYS A 99 -24.13 -4.34 14.44
CA LYS A 99 -24.48 -3.04 15.05
C LYS A 99 -23.29 -2.33 15.72
N GLY A 100 -22.12 -2.98 15.72
CA GLY A 100 -20.93 -2.50 16.42
C GLY A 100 -19.96 -1.78 15.49
N ARG A 101 -19.08 -0.98 16.10
CA ARG A 101 -17.93 -0.36 15.44
C ARG A 101 -16.65 -1.03 15.89
N ILE A 102 -15.75 -1.25 14.94
CA ILE A 102 -14.37 -1.64 15.21
C ILE A 102 -13.48 -0.47 14.87
N ILE A 103 -12.56 -0.17 15.78
CA ILE A 103 -11.42 0.72 15.59
C ILE A 103 -10.19 -0.18 15.65
N ALA A 104 -9.47 -0.30 14.55
CA ALA A 104 -8.31 -1.17 14.39
C ALA A 104 -7.05 -0.34 14.22
N CYS A 105 -6.07 -0.52 15.11
CA CYS A 105 -4.87 0.29 15.20
C CYS A 105 -3.61 -0.59 15.21
N GLN A 106 -2.65 -0.29 14.34
CA GLN A 106 -1.31 -0.88 14.25
C GLN A 106 -0.20 0.14 14.51
N MET A 107 -0.56 1.39 14.78
CA MET A 107 0.36 2.35 15.40
C MET A 107 0.82 1.77 16.74
N ARG A 108 2.09 1.95 17.11
CA ARG A 108 2.73 1.41 18.34
C ARG A 108 2.26 2.12 19.63
N VAL A 109 0.97 2.38 19.74
CA VAL A 109 0.38 3.10 20.86
C VAL A 109 0.52 2.37 22.19
N THR A 110 0.41 1.04 22.22
CA THR A 110 0.51 0.30 23.48
C THR A 110 1.92 0.36 24.05
N GLU A 111 2.92 0.24 23.19
CA GLU A 111 4.33 0.33 23.55
C GLU A 111 4.76 1.77 23.88
N LYS A 112 4.32 2.76 23.08
CA LYS A 112 4.87 4.12 23.13
C LYS A 112 4.06 5.14 23.93
N HIS A 113 2.89 4.80 24.48
CA HIS A 113 2.03 5.78 25.17
C HIS A 113 2.65 6.45 26.41
N THR A 114 3.66 5.85 27.05
CA THR A 114 4.35 6.45 28.20
C THR A 114 5.40 7.47 27.80
N GLU A 115 5.94 7.35 26.58
CA GLU A 115 7.06 8.16 26.06
C GLU A 115 6.58 9.21 25.06
N ILE A 116 5.63 8.83 24.20
CA ILE A 116 5.18 9.63 23.06
C ILE A 116 3.80 10.22 23.36
N PRO A 117 3.67 11.56 23.51
CA PRO A 117 2.39 12.20 23.79
C PRO A 117 1.31 11.92 22.75
N ALA A 118 1.69 11.84 21.47
CA ALA A 118 0.78 11.54 20.37
C ALA A 118 0.16 10.14 20.51
N ALA A 119 0.95 9.14 20.92
CA ALA A 119 0.46 7.78 21.18
C ALA A 119 -0.59 7.77 22.29
N LYS A 120 -0.33 8.47 23.40
CA LYS A 120 -1.29 8.63 24.50
C LYS A 120 -2.57 9.33 24.06
N GLN A 121 -2.44 10.42 23.31
CA GLN A 121 -3.59 11.16 22.78
C GLN A 121 -4.44 10.29 21.84
N LEU A 122 -3.80 9.46 21.01
CA LEU A 122 -4.50 8.56 20.09
C LEU A 122 -5.30 7.49 20.84
N ILE A 123 -4.77 6.92 21.93
CA ILE A 123 -5.53 6.00 22.80
C ILE A 123 -6.78 6.69 23.37
N TYR A 124 -6.62 7.90 23.90
CA TYR A 124 -7.75 8.66 24.44
C TYR A 124 -8.81 8.97 23.38
N ASN A 125 -8.37 9.37 22.18
CA ASN A 125 -9.27 9.64 21.06
C ASN A 125 -10.02 8.37 20.60
N MET A 126 -9.36 7.21 20.59
CA MET A 126 -10.00 5.92 20.27
C MET A 126 -11.03 5.51 21.31
N LEU A 127 -10.74 5.69 22.61
CA LEU A 127 -11.70 5.46 23.69
C LEU A 127 -12.93 6.37 23.53
N LYS A 128 -12.69 7.67 23.31
CA LYS A 128 -13.76 8.63 23.10
C LYS A 128 -14.60 8.29 21.87
N ARG A 129 -13.97 7.89 20.77
CA ARG A 129 -14.69 7.42 19.58
C ARG A 129 -15.51 6.17 19.87
N ALA A 130 -15.03 5.25 20.70
CA ALA A 130 -15.78 4.04 21.06
C ALA A 130 -17.06 4.35 21.85
N GLU A 131 -17.10 5.46 22.60
CA GLU A 131 -18.29 5.93 23.32
C GLU A 131 -19.31 6.65 22.42
N GLU A 132 -18.91 7.10 21.23
CA GLU A 132 -19.78 7.85 20.33
C GLU A 132 -20.79 6.96 19.59
N ILE A 133 -22.06 7.32 19.73
CA ILE A 133 -23.17 6.77 18.94
C ILE A 133 -23.27 7.55 17.64
N ASP A 134 -23.21 6.86 16.49
CA ASP A 134 -23.40 7.51 15.21
C ASP A 134 -24.86 7.96 15.05
N ALA A 135 -25.04 9.20 14.61
CA ALA A 135 -26.36 9.71 14.29
C ALA A 135 -26.92 8.96 13.06
N ALA A 136 -28.19 8.55 13.13
CA ALA A 136 -28.88 7.95 12.01
C ALA A 136 -29.04 8.98 10.87
N ASN A 137 -28.16 8.92 9.88
CA ASN A 137 -28.25 9.73 8.68
C ASN A 137 -28.98 8.98 7.57
N ARG A 138 -29.94 9.66 6.93
CA ARG A 138 -30.55 9.12 5.71
C ARG A 138 -29.49 9.06 4.61
N THR A 139 -29.25 7.86 4.12
CA THR A 139 -28.38 7.58 2.99
C THR A 139 -28.92 8.25 1.72
N PRO A 140 -28.07 8.89 0.90
CA PRO A 140 -28.48 9.43 -0.39
C PRO A 140 -28.94 8.30 -1.32
N ARG A 141 -29.96 8.57 -2.14
CA ARG A 141 -30.31 7.69 -3.26
C ARG A 141 -29.31 7.91 -4.40
N VAL A 142 -28.68 6.84 -4.88
CA VAL A 142 -27.80 6.87 -6.06
C VAL A 142 -28.68 6.79 -7.31
N LEU A 143 -28.46 7.69 -8.27
CA LEU A 143 -29.24 7.79 -9.51
C LEU A 143 -28.31 7.64 -10.71
N GLU A 144 -28.37 6.52 -11.42
CA GLU A 144 -27.46 6.23 -12.53
C GLU A 144 -28.13 6.41 -13.90
N GLY A 145 -29.46 6.26 -13.97
CA GLY A 145 -30.22 6.35 -15.22
C GLY A 145 -30.85 7.71 -15.46
N LEU A 146 -30.85 8.20 -16.71
CA LEU A 146 -31.45 9.48 -17.10
C LEU A 146 -32.92 9.61 -16.68
N THR A 147 -33.74 8.59 -16.95
CA THR A 147 -35.18 8.58 -16.62
C THR A 147 -35.41 8.61 -15.11
N GLU A 148 -34.61 7.83 -14.37
CA GLU A 148 -34.67 7.78 -12.91
C GLU A 148 -34.30 9.15 -12.31
N THR A 149 -33.21 9.75 -12.81
CA THR A 149 -32.76 11.08 -12.41
C THR A 149 -33.82 12.14 -12.68
N ALA A 150 -34.38 12.17 -13.88
CA ALA A 150 -35.43 13.13 -14.23
C ALA A 150 -36.65 13.03 -13.30
N ALA A 151 -37.11 11.81 -13.00
CA ALA A 151 -38.24 11.57 -12.11
C ALA A 151 -37.94 11.95 -10.64
N ALA A 152 -36.76 11.58 -10.15
CA ALA A 152 -36.33 11.89 -8.79
C ALA A 152 -36.16 13.40 -8.57
N LEU A 153 -35.56 14.11 -9.53
CA LEU A 153 -35.37 15.55 -9.46
C LEU A 153 -36.70 16.33 -9.58
N SER A 154 -37.64 15.85 -10.39
CA SER A 154 -38.97 16.47 -10.53
C SER A 154 -39.80 16.41 -9.24
N THR A 155 -39.51 15.45 -8.36
CA THR A 155 -40.20 15.26 -7.07
C THR A 155 -39.33 15.61 -5.87
N ALA A 156 -38.15 16.18 -6.11
CA ALA A 156 -37.18 16.53 -5.07
C ALA A 156 -37.73 17.62 -4.15
N ARG A 157 -37.61 17.38 -2.85
CA ARG A 157 -38.12 18.27 -1.78
C ARG A 157 -37.10 18.40 -0.65
N LYS A 158 -37.34 19.35 0.25
CA LYS A 158 -36.49 19.62 1.41
C LYS A 158 -36.12 18.34 2.15
N GLY A 159 -34.82 18.12 2.33
CA GLY A 159 -34.26 16.96 3.04
C GLY A 159 -34.05 15.71 2.18
N ALA A 160 -34.43 15.73 0.89
CA ALA A 160 -34.00 14.69 -0.04
C ALA A 160 -32.48 14.80 -0.31
N LYS A 161 -31.84 13.66 -0.52
CA LYS A 161 -30.41 13.53 -0.77
C LYS A 161 -30.19 12.61 -1.97
N PHE A 162 -29.46 13.08 -2.98
CA PHE A 162 -29.20 12.34 -4.21
C PHE A 162 -27.73 12.35 -4.58
N PHE A 163 -27.18 11.22 -5.00
CA PHE A 163 -25.85 11.15 -5.62
C PHE A 163 -25.99 10.69 -7.07
N ILE A 164 -25.41 11.44 -7.99
CA ILE A 164 -25.43 11.16 -9.43
C ILE A 164 -23.98 10.95 -9.88
N PRO A 165 -23.52 9.68 -10.05
CA PRO A 165 -22.19 9.39 -10.55
C PRO A 165 -22.12 9.59 -12.07
N ARG A 166 -20.90 9.63 -12.61
CA ARG A 166 -20.58 9.61 -14.06
C ARG A 166 -21.43 10.58 -14.89
N VAL A 167 -21.48 11.85 -14.49
CA VAL A 167 -22.26 12.90 -15.17
C VAL A 167 -21.67 13.21 -16.54
N ASP A 168 -22.33 12.72 -17.59
CA ASP A 168 -22.09 13.05 -18.99
C ASP A 168 -22.96 14.25 -19.46
N GLN A 169 -22.84 14.61 -20.74
CA GLN A 169 -23.59 15.75 -21.30
C GLN A 169 -25.12 15.58 -21.18
N LYS A 170 -25.66 14.38 -21.44
CA LYS A 170 -27.11 14.12 -21.37
C LYS A 170 -27.63 14.23 -19.94
N MET A 171 -26.84 13.73 -18.98
CA MET A 171 -27.16 13.82 -17.56
C MET A 171 -27.08 15.27 -17.09
N ALA A 172 -26.06 16.02 -17.50
CA ALA A 172 -25.91 17.44 -17.20
C ALA A 172 -27.09 18.28 -17.72
N ASP A 173 -27.53 18.04 -18.96
CA ASP A 173 -28.69 18.69 -19.56
C ASP A 173 -29.97 18.38 -18.78
N THR A 174 -30.16 17.11 -18.40
CA THR A 174 -31.31 16.66 -17.58
C THR A 174 -31.33 17.35 -16.20
N ILE A 175 -30.18 17.41 -15.53
CA ILE A 175 -30.05 18.11 -14.24
C ILE A 175 -30.36 19.60 -14.42
N GLY A 176 -29.82 20.23 -15.46
CA GLY A 176 -30.05 21.63 -15.78
C GLY A 176 -31.53 21.95 -16.01
N GLU A 177 -32.21 21.13 -16.83
CA GLU A 177 -33.63 21.26 -17.12
C GLU A 177 -34.50 21.13 -15.85
N LYS A 178 -34.25 20.11 -15.02
CA LYS A 178 -35.08 19.83 -13.85
C LYS A 178 -34.81 20.78 -12.67
N THR A 179 -33.56 21.21 -12.49
CA THR A 179 -33.17 22.00 -11.31
C THR A 179 -33.06 23.51 -11.58
N GLY A 180 -32.98 23.92 -12.85
CA GLY A 180 -32.67 25.30 -13.23
C GLY A 180 -31.24 25.73 -12.86
N VAL A 181 -30.36 24.77 -12.51
CA VAL A 181 -28.93 25.00 -12.27
C VAL A 181 -28.16 24.52 -13.49
N PRO A 182 -27.64 25.42 -14.35
CA PRO A 182 -26.94 24.99 -15.56
C PRO A 182 -25.64 24.27 -15.20
N ILE A 183 -25.52 23.01 -15.63
CA ILE A 183 -24.31 22.18 -15.50
C ILE A 183 -23.59 22.22 -16.84
N LEU A 184 -22.66 23.15 -17.00
CA LEU A 184 -21.91 23.31 -18.25
C LEU A 184 -20.67 22.43 -18.21
N LEU A 185 -20.61 21.42 -19.07
CA LEU A 185 -19.45 20.55 -19.18
C LEU A 185 -18.42 21.09 -20.17
N THR A 186 -17.18 20.67 -19.98
CA THR A 186 -16.08 20.76 -20.93
C THR A 186 -15.36 19.41 -20.93
N GLN A 187 -14.76 19.05 -22.06
CA GLN A 187 -14.01 17.81 -22.21
C GLN A 187 -12.52 18.13 -22.38
N ASP A 188 -11.69 17.16 -22.00
CA ASP A 188 -10.29 17.13 -22.40
C ASP A 188 -10.10 15.92 -23.34
N PRO A 189 -9.78 16.14 -24.63
CA PRO A 189 -9.57 15.05 -25.58
C PRO A 189 -8.46 14.07 -25.16
N GLU A 190 -7.50 14.52 -24.35
CA GLU A 190 -6.36 13.70 -23.91
C GLU A 190 -6.63 12.95 -22.59
N GLY A 191 -7.79 13.21 -21.99
CA GLY A 191 -8.22 12.63 -20.71
C GLY A 191 -7.73 13.44 -19.51
N ILE A 192 -8.42 13.28 -18.38
CA ILE A 192 -8.06 13.94 -17.11
C ILE A 192 -7.49 12.87 -16.19
N TYR A 193 -6.25 13.00 -15.74
CA TYR A 193 -5.59 11.96 -14.94
C TYR A 193 -5.49 12.30 -13.45
N SER A 194 -5.85 13.51 -13.02
CA SER A 194 -5.77 13.88 -11.60
C SER A 194 -6.83 14.89 -11.16
N GLY A 195 -7.33 14.68 -9.95
CA GLY A 195 -8.14 15.62 -9.19
C GLY A 195 -7.55 15.88 -7.80
N VAL A 196 -7.90 17.00 -7.21
CA VAL A 196 -7.55 17.33 -5.83
C VAL A 196 -8.79 17.71 -5.05
N ARG A 197 -8.79 17.40 -3.75
CA ARG A 197 -9.84 17.86 -2.84
C ARG A 197 -9.88 19.39 -2.85
N TYR A 198 -11.08 19.96 -2.92
CA TYR A 198 -11.25 21.41 -2.86
C TYR A 198 -10.88 21.98 -1.48
N GLY A 199 -10.98 21.17 -0.43
CA GLY A 199 -10.54 21.49 0.91
C GLY A 199 -10.93 20.39 1.91
N ASP A 200 -10.66 20.64 3.18
CA ASP A 200 -11.03 19.75 4.29
C ASP A 200 -12.51 19.96 4.67
N ILE A 201 -13.41 19.45 3.81
CA ILE A 201 -14.86 19.47 4.03
C ILE A 201 -15.39 18.09 4.44
N PRO A 202 -16.42 18.00 5.32
CA PRO A 202 -16.93 16.71 5.83
C PRO A 202 -17.23 15.66 4.75
N GLU A 203 -17.77 16.09 3.59
CA GLU A 203 -18.05 15.20 2.47
C GLU A 203 -16.82 14.42 1.96
N LEU A 204 -15.62 14.98 2.12
CA LEU A 204 -14.36 14.41 1.62
C LEU A 204 -13.48 13.82 2.72
N SER A 205 -13.97 13.73 3.96
CA SER A 205 -13.18 13.10 5.04
C SER A 205 -12.88 11.64 4.69
N GLY A 206 -11.61 11.25 4.74
CA GLY A 206 -11.19 9.90 4.36
C GLY A 206 -10.97 9.70 2.86
N VAL A 207 -11.09 10.75 2.04
CA VAL A 207 -10.59 10.77 0.66
C VAL A 207 -9.21 11.43 0.67
N SER A 208 -8.27 10.87 -0.08
CA SER A 208 -6.95 11.43 -0.35
C SER A 208 -6.86 11.90 -1.80
N ASN A 209 -5.86 12.73 -2.11
CA ASN A 209 -5.59 13.11 -3.50
C ASN A 209 -5.11 11.89 -4.32
N GLU A 210 -4.56 10.86 -3.67
CA GLU A 210 -4.12 9.62 -4.33
C GLU A 210 -5.30 8.80 -4.88
N ASP A 211 -6.45 8.79 -4.19
CA ASP A 211 -7.65 8.12 -4.73
C ASP A 211 -8.22 8.83 -5.96
N LEU A 212 -7.79 10.07 -6.19
CA LEU A 212 -8.21 10.94 -7.29
C LEU A 212 -7.11 11.08 -8.35
N CYS A 213 -6.02 10.30 -8.23
CA CYS A 213 -4.88 10.31 -9.13
C CYS A 213 -4.82 8.99 -9.92
N GLY A 214 -4.88 9.09 -11.24
CA GLY A 214 -4.72 7.98 -12.17
C GLY A 214 -3.37 7.96 -12.88
N ILE A 215 -2.42 8.82 -12.48
CA ILE A 215 -1.04 8.71 -12.92
C ILE A 215 -0.41 7.54 -12.15
N GLU A 216 0.22 6.62 -12.87
CA GLU A 216 0.89 5.44 -12.28
C GLU A 216 2.33 5.30 -12.77
N ARG A 217 2.71 6.07 -13.81
CA ARG A 217 4.06 6.09 -14.38
C ARG A 217 5.02 6.95 -13.56
N PHE A 218 5.01 6.79 -12.24
CA PHE A 218 5.93 7.48 -11.33
C PHE A 218 7.38 7.04 -11.57
N SER A 219 8.33 7.76 -10.99
CA SER A 219 9.72 7.32 -10.95
C SER A 219 9.84 5.91 -10.36
N TYR A 220 10.58 5.04 -11.04
CA TYR A 220 10.83 3.64 -10.65
C TYR A 220 9.64 2.67 -10.78
N CYS A 221 8.54 3.05 -11.43
CA CYS A 221 7.42 2.14 -11.69
C CYS A 221 7.80 1.00 -12.65
N SER A 222 7.02 -0.09 -12.65
CA SER A 222 7.14 -1.15 -13.66
C SER A 222 7.05 -0.59 -15.10
N PRO A 223 7.82 -1.12 -16.07
CA PRO A 223 7.70 -0.75 -17.48
C PRO A 223 6.28 -0.86 -18.04
N ASP A 224 5.48 -1.79 -17.51
CA ASP A 224 4.09 -2.06 -17.93
C ASP A 224 3.07 -1.13 -17.25
N SER A 225 3.51 -0.21 -16.39
CA SER A 225 2.60 0.71 -15.71
C SER A 225 1.94 1.66 -16.71
N GLU A 226 0.63 1.89 -16.57
CA GLU A 226 -0.15 2.75 -17.43
C GLU A 226 -0.96 3.77 -16.64
N ASN A 227 -0.97 5.02 -17.12
CA ASN A 227 -1.84 6.03 -16.57
C ASN A 227 -3.28 5.75 -17.00
N THR A 228 -4.22 5.95 -16.09
CA THR A 228 -5.65 5.78 -16.32
C THR A 228 -6.36 7.13 -16.15
N PRO A 229 -7.10 7.61 -17.16
CA PRO A 229 -7.95 8.78 -16.97
C PRO A 229 -8.96 8.54 -15.85
N VAL A 230 -9.13 9.53 -14.98
CA VAL A 230 -10.12 9.51 -13.89
C VAL A 230 -11.45 10.15 -14.30
N ALA A 231 -11.47 10.90 -15.39
CA ALA A 231 -12.66 11.52 -15.96
C ALA A 231 -12.45 11.87 -17.44
N SER A 232 -13.57 12.00 -18.17
CA SER A 232 -13.63 12.54 -19.55
C SER A 232 -14.27 13.93 -19.61
N HIS A 233 -15.01 14.32 -18.57
CA HIS A 233 -15.74 15.58 -18.49
C HIS A 233 -15.40 16.35 -17.23
N MET A 234 -15.52 17.67 -17.30
CA MET A 234 -15.38 18.60 -16.18
C MET A 234 -16.50 19.61 -16.19
N ILE A 235 -16.98 19.99 -15.01
CA ILE A 235 -17.99 21.02 -14.83
C ILE A 235 -17.30 22.39 -14.75
N LYS A 236 -17.77 23.36 -15.54
CA LYS A 236 -17.36 24.76 -15.42
C LYS A 236 -17.88 25.35 -14.10
N PRO A 237 -17.07 26.15 -13.37
CA PRO A 237 -17.52 26.80 -12.15
C PRO A 237 -18.78 27.67 -12.36
N GLY A 238 -19.69 27.64 -11.39
CA GLY A 238 -20.93 28.40 -11.42
C GLY A 238 -21.41 28.80 -10.03
N LYS A 239 -22.17 29.90 -9.91
CA LYS A 239 -22.57 30.49 -8.60
C LYS A 239 -23.34 29.53 -7.68
N LYS A 240 -24.09 28.57 -8.25
CA LYS A 240 -24.90 27.58 -7.51
C LYS A 240 -24.22 26.20 -7.39
N ILE A 241 -22.98 26.08 -7.85
CA ILE A 241 -22.21 24.83 -7.88
C ILE A 241 -21.12 24.94 -6.83
N LYS A 242 -21.19 24.10 -5.80
CA LYS A 242 -20.15 24.02 -4.78
C LYS A 242 -19.17 22.90 -5.15
N PRO A 243 -17.90 23.21 -5.42
CA PRO A 243 -16.92 22.17 -5.75
C PRO A 243 -16.62 21.27 -4.55
N LEU A 244 -16.38 20.00 -4.82
CA LEU A 244 -15.82 19.02 -3.89
C LEU A 244 -14.44 18.58 -4.38
N VAL A 245 -14.35 18.16 -5.65
CA VAL A 245 -13.10 17.78 -6.29
C VAL A 245 -12.89 18.68 -7.50
N VAL A 246 -11.67 19.19 -7.67
CA VAL A 246 -11.30 20.08 -8.77
C VAL A 246 -10.05 19.58 -9.49
N THR A 247 -9.85 20.01 -10.72
CA THR A 247 -8.58 19.82 -11.41
C THR A 247 -7.49 20.66 -10.78
N CYS A 248 -6.23 20.21 -10.93
CA CYS A 248 -5.05 20.95 -10.49
C CYS A 248 -4.28 21.45 -11.73
N PRO A 249 -4.62 22.62 -12.31
CA PRO A 249 -3.96 23.12 -13.52
C PRO A 249 -2.48 23.46 -13.30
N LYS A 250 -2.03 23.54 -12.04
CA LYS A 250 -0.63 23.73 -11.67
C LYS A 250 0.02 22.45 -11.14
N ASN A 251 -0.44 21.29 -11.61
CA ASN A 251 0.12 20.00 -11.24
C ASN A 251 1.43 19.75 -12.01
N CYS A 252 2.53 19.47 -11.32
CA CYS A 252 3.81 19.14 -11.96
C CYS A 252 3.84 17.70 -12.48
N MET A 253 2.92 16.86 -12.02
CA MET A 253 2.83 15.47 -12.43
C MET A 253 2.45 15.31 -13.90
N VAL A 254 1.57 16.19 -14.40
CA VAL A 254 1.12 16.20 -15.80
C VAL A 254 2.32 16.26 -16.76
N PRO A 255 3.16 17.32 -16.76
CA PRO A 255 4.28 17.40 -17.70
C PRO A 255 5.41 16.40 -17.43
N LEU A 256 5.46 15.78 -16.24
CA LEU A 256 6.53 14.83 -15.90
C LEU A 256 6.18 13.39 -16.28
N TYR A 257 4.90 13.02 -16.23
CA TYR A 257 4.47 11.62 -16.24
C TYR A 257 3.27 11.32 -17.15
N GLU A 258 2.58 12.34 -17.69
CA GLU A 258 1.53 12.13 -18.70
C GLU A 258 2.11 12.09 -20.13
N HIS A 259 1.31 11.63 -21.10
CA HIS A 259 1.68 11.54 -22.53
C HIS A 259 2.96 10.73 -22.85
N GLY A 260 3.26 9.70 -22.06
CA GLY A 260 4.43 8.84 -22.28
C GLY A 260 5.73 9.38 -21.69
N ASN A 261 5.70 10.50 -20.97
CA ASN A 261 6.86 11.01 -20.26
C ASN A 261 7.23 10.13 -19.05
N ARG A 262 8.54 10.03 -18.78
CA ARG A 262 9.13 9.40 -17.59
C ARG A 262 10.29 10.27 -17.11
N SER A 263 9.99 11.46 -16.61
CA SER A 263 11.01 12.45 -16.30
C SER A 263 11.24 12.64 -14.80
N GLU A 264 12.48 12.87 -14.41
CA GLU A 264 12.86 13.18 -13.02
C GLU A 264 12.55 14.64 -12.63
N MET A 265 12.46 14.88 -11.31
CA MET A 265 12.20 16.20 -10.69
C MET A 265 13.17 17.31 -11.15
N LEU A 266 14.41 16.98 -11.52
CA LEU A 266 15.39 17.98 -11.99
C LEU A 266 14.97 18.68 -13.29
N ARG A 267 14.08 18.08 -14.09
CA ARG A 267 13.48 18.73 -15.28
C ARG A 267 12.21 19.53 -14.96
N ALA A 268 11.69 19.43 -13.74
CA ALA A 268 10.46 20.13 -13.32
C ALA A 268 10.61 21.65 -13.42
N TYR A 269 11.79 22.21 -13.15
CA TYR A 269 12.04 23.66 -13.27
C TYR A 269 11.75 24.19 -14.69
N CYS A 270 12.13 23.44 -15.73
CA CYS A 270 11.81 23.79 -17.12
C CYS A 270 10.32 23.60 -17.44
N ALA A 271 9.72 22.49 -17.00
CA ALA A 271 8.31 22.19 -17.27
C ALA A 271 7.35 23.22 -16.64
N THR A 272 7.61 23.60 -15.39
CA THR A 272 6.77 24.53 -14.61
C THR A 272 6.86 25.98 -15.13
N GLN A 273 8.03 26.45 -15.56
CA GLN A 273 8.21 27.80 -16.11
C GLN A 273 7.47 28.04 -17.43
N HIS A 274 7.25 27.00 -18.24
CA HIS A 274 6.53 27.10 -19.51
C HIS A 274 5.06 26.71 -19.39
N GLY A 275 4.72 25.72 -18.55
CA GLY A 275 3.35 25.23 -18.34
C GLY A 275 2.46 26.14 -17.49
N TYR A 276 3.01 26.87 -16.51
CA TYR A 276 2.22 27.67 -15.56
C TYR A 276 2.08 29.15 -15.93
N ARG A 277 2.46 29.55 -17.15
CA ARG A 277 2.35 30.94 -17.63
C ARG A 277 0.91 31.39 -17.83
N ASN A 278 -0.03 30.46 -18.00
CA ASN A 278 -1.44 30.75 -18.20
C ASN A 278 -2.22 30.68 -16.88
N ASP A 279 -3.10 31.65 -16.62
CA ASP A 279 -3.98 31.71 -15.45
C ASP A 279 -5.19 30.75 -15.60
N THR A 280 -4.89 29.47 -15.87
CA THR A 280 -5.91 28.45 -16.06
C THR A 280 -6.61 28.19 -14.72
N LYS A 281 -7.92 28.43 -14.67
CA LYS A 281 -8.73 28.23 -13.47
C LYS A 281 -9.05 26.74 -13.27
N PRO A 282 -9.07 26.25 -12.03
CA PRO A 282 -9.54 24.90 -11.72
C PRO A 282 -10.96 24.67 -12.24
N LEU A 283 -11.17 23.51 -12.86
CA LEU A 283 -12.48 23.00 -13.25
C LEU A 283 -12.94 21.95 -12.24
N ILE A 284 -14.22 21.58 -12.27
CA ILE A 284 -14.83 20.77 -11.20
C ILE A 284 -15.04 19.33 -11.69
N LEU A 285 -14.56 18.36 -10.92
CA LEU A 285 -14.73 16.92 -11.17
C LEU A 285 -15.85 16.31 -10.32
N ALA A 286 -16.10 16.88 -9.13
CA ALA A 286 -17.25 16.52 -8.31
C ALA A 286 -17.79 17.76 -7.60
N ALA A 287 -19.12 17.84 -7.44
CA ALA A 287 -19.79 19.03 -6.95
C ALA A 287 -21.00 18.70 -6.08
N LYS A 288 -21.48 19.72 -5.35
CA LYS A 288 -22.77 19.74 -4.67
C LYS A 288 -23.61 20.92 -5.20
N ILE A 289 -24.86 20.64 -5.53
CA ILE A 289 -25.88 21.66 -5.82
C ILE A 289 -27.04 21.52 -4.84
N ARG A 290 -27.86 22.57 -4.73
CA ARG A 290 -29.07 22.57 -3.90
C ARG A 290 -30.27 23.01 -4.72
N TYR A 291 -31.34 22.22 -4.65
CA TYR A 291 -32.59 22.47 -5.38
C TYR A 291 -33.79 22.14 -4.50
N ASN A 292 -34.75 23.07 -4.35
CA ASN A 292 -35.93 22.90 -3.48
C ASN A 292 -35.63 22.39 -2.07
N GLY A 293 -34.46 22.73 -1.53
CA GLY A 293 -34.00 22.26 -0.21
C GLY A 293 -33.47 20.82 -0.18
N ALA A 294 -33.42 20.13 -1.32
CA ALA A 294 -32.71 18.87 -1.51
C ALA A 294 -31.22 19.14 -1.79
N ASP A 295 -30.35 18.25 -1.28
CA ASP A 295 -28.93 18.26 -1.58
C ASP A 295 -28.64 17.21 -2.67
N ILE A 296 -27.93 17.61 -3.72
CA ILE A 296 -27.59 16.77 -4.87
C ILE A 296 -26.08 16.81 -5.05
N TRP A 297 -25.44 15.65 -4.99
CA TRP A 297 -24.02 15.46 -5.25
C TRP A 297 -23.82 14.89 -6.66
N LEU A 298 -22.89 15.48 -7.40
CA LEU A 298 -22.58 15.16 -8.79
C LEU A 298 -21.12 14.73 -8.88
N SER A 299 -20.83 13.68 -9.67
CA SER A 299 -19.46 13.27 -9.98
C SER A 299 -19.31 13.09 -11.48
N CYS A 300 -18.32 13.74 -12.08
CA CYS A 300 -17.84 13.45 -13.44
C CYS A 300 -16.71 12.42 -13.44
N LEU A 301 -16.26 11.96 -12.26
CA LEU A 301 -15.29 10.88 -12.16
C LEU A 301 -15.90 9.60 -12.74
N ASP A 302 -15.14 8.96 -13.61
CA ASP A 302 -15.51 7.76 -14.34
C ASP A 302 -14.36 6.77 -14.24
N PHE A 303 -14.33 6.12 -13.09
CA PHE A 303 -13.24 5.26 -12.72
C PHE A 303 -13.41 3.85 -13.29
N GLU A 304 -12.39 3.37 -13.99
CA GLU A 304 -12.28 1.95 -14.32
C GLU A 304 -11.85 1.16 -13.07
N HIS A 305 -12.81 0.85 -12.18
CA HIS A 305 -12.57 0.18 -10.91
C HIS A 305 -11.81 -1.15 -11.02
N GLU A 306 -11.92 -1.83 -12.16
CA GLU A 306 -11.22 -3.10 -12.44
C GLU A 306 -9.71 -2.92 -12.60
N LYS A 307 -9.25 -1.75 -13.04
CA LYS A 307 -7.80 -1.46 -13.17
C LYS A 307 -7.15 -1.16 -11.82
N ARG A 308 -7.86 -0.48 -10.92
CA ARG A 308 -7.35 -0.06 -9.61
C ARG A 308 -8.45 -0.02 -8.55
N ILE A 309 -8.24 -0.79 -7.48
CA ILE A 309 -9.14 -0.84 -6.32
C ILE A 309 -9.34 0.54 -5.66
N ARG A 310 -8.31 1.39 -5.66
CA ARG A 310 -8.35 2.72 -5.00
C ARG A 310 -9.40 3.65 -5.57
N PHE A 311 -9.74 3.49 -6.85
CA PHE A 311 -10.72 4.36 -7.49
C PHE A 311 -12.15 4.18 -6.96
N GLY A 312 -12.46 3.06 -6.30
CA GLY A 312 -13.73 2.94 -5.57
C GLY A 312 -13.83 3.84 -4.34
N ARG A 313 -12.69 4.27 -3.77
CA ARG A 313 -12.65 4.90 -2.44
C ARG A 313 -13.35 6.24 -2.41
N PHE A 314 -13.26 7.04 -3.48
CA PHE A 314 -13.93 8.34 -3.53
C PHE A 314 -15.45 8.19 -3.32
N GLU A 315 -16.12 7.39 -4.15
CA GLU A 315 -17.58 7.25 -4.09
C GLU A 315 -18.02 6.57 -2.80
N ASN A 316 -17.31 5.51 -2.37
CA ASN A 316 -17.65 4.79 -1.16
C ASN A 316 -17.48 5.66 0.10
N HIS A 317 -16.41 6.46 0.19
CA HIS A 317 -16.21 7.38 1.31
C HIS A 317 -17.20 8.54 1.27
N LEU A 318 -17.49 9.12 0.09
CA LEU A 318 -18.52 10.14 -0.04
C LEU A 318 -19.87 9.60 0.47
N LEU A 319 -20.32 8.46 -0.03
CA LEU A 319 -21.57 7.86 0.40
C LEU A 319 -21.58 7.54 1.90
N ARG A 320 -20.45 7.08 2.45
CA ARG A 320 -20.28 6.82 3.89
C ARG A 320 -20.43 8.08 4.72
N ASN A 321 -19.75 9.17 4.33
CA ASN A 321 -19.85 10.47 4.98
C ASN A 321 -21.27 11.04 4.88
N LEU A 322 -22.04 10.64 3.87
CA LEU A 322 -23.45 11.00 3.70
C LEU A 322 -24.43 10.07 4.44
N GLY A 323 -23.93 9.03 5.13
CA GLY A 323 -24.70 8.13 5.99
C GLY A 323 -24.89 6.71 5.47
N LYS A 324 -24.22 6.30 4.38
CA LYS A 324 -24.21 4.89 3.96
C LYS A 324 -23.36 4.08 4.94
N THR A 325 -23.93 3.04 5.52
CA THR A 325 -23.17 2.08 6.33
C THR A 325 -23.17 0.74 5.62
N VAL A 326 -21.99 0.12 5.54
CA VAL A 326 -21.81 -1.22 5.00
C VAL A 326 -21.33 -2.10 6.13
N ASP A 327 -22.10 -3.15 6.44
CA ASP A 327 -21.69 -4.18 7.37
C ASP A 327 -20.59 -5.02 6.72
N ALA A 328 -19.45 -5.14 7.40
CA ALA A 328 -18.32 -5.93 6.94
C ALA A 328 -18.50 -7.44 7.19
N GLY A 329 -19.58 -7.85 7.86
CA GLY A 329 -19.89 -9.25 8.14
C GLY A 329 -19.63 -9.63 9.58
N VAL A 330 -19.28 -10.90 9.82
CA VAL A 330 -19.10 -11.46 11.17
C VAL A 330 -17.62 -11.51 11.52
N LEU A 331 -17.26 -11.07 12.72
CA LEU A 331 -15.90 -11.19 13.25
C LEU A 331 -15.48 -12.66 13.34
N LEU A 332 -14.23 -12.97 13.01
CA LEU A 332 -13.65 -14.33 13.09
C LEU A 332 -14.27 -15.38 12.14
N ASP A 333 -15.25 -15.01 11.31
CA ASP A 333 -15.80 -15.87 10.23
C ASP A 333 -15.00 -15.76 8.91
N GLY A 334 -14.09 -14.79 8.82
CA GLY A 334 -13.14 -14.73 7.73
C GLY A 334 -12.06 -15.80 7.91
N GLU A 335 -11.52 -16.31 6.80
CA GLU A 335 -10.24 -17.01 6.86
C GLU A 335 -9.27 -16.10 7.63
N ILE A 336 -8.64 -16.66 8.65
CA ILE A 336 -7.45 -16.05 9.23
C ILE A 336 -6.45 -16.04 8.09
N GLU A 337 -6.44 -14.97 7.30
CA GLU A 337 -5.41 -14.77 6.31
C GLU A 337 -4.11 -14.66 7.10
N SER A 338 -3.38 -15.77 7.16
CA SER A 338 -1.98 -15.76 7.55
C SER A 338 -1.33 -14.73 6.67
N VAL A 339 -0.81 -13.67 7.30
CA VAL A 339 -0.20 -12.48 6.71
C VAL A 339 0.70 -12.85 5.54
N GLY A 340 0.17 -12.97 4.32
CA GLY A 340 0.89 -13.32 3.09
C GLY A 340 2.13 -14.18 3.31
N GLY A 341 2.04 -15.14 4.23
CA GLY A 341 3.21 -15.57 4.96
C GLY A 341 3.93 -16.52 4.06
N SER A 342 5.21 -16.29 3.80
CA SER A 342 5.97 -17.23 3.00
C SER A 342 5.69 -18.66 3.45
N LYS A 343 5.68 -19.60 2.51
CA LYS A 343 5.66 -21.02 2.85
C LYS A 343 7.00 -21.48 3.47
N GLY A 344 7.90 -20.52 3.75
CA GLY A 344 9.24 -20.66 4.29
C GLY A 344 10.27 -21.00 3.22
N TYR A 345 9.96 -20.82 1.94
CA TYR A 345 10.89 -21.08 0.84
C TYR A 345 10.72 -20.04 -0.29
N PRO A 346 11.75 -19.80 -1.11
CA PRO A 346 11.63 -18.97 -2.29
C PRO A 346 10.89 -19.72 -3.41
N GLU A 347 9.88 -19.08 -4.01
CA GLU A 347 9.25 -19.60 -5.25
C GLU A 347 10.07 -19.26 -6.51
N TYR A 348 11.00 -18.31 -6.39
CA TYR A 348 11.89 -17.88 -7.46
C TYR A 348 13.33 -17.88 -6.98
N ILE A 349 14.23 -18.41 -7.80
CA ILE A 349 15.68 -18.35 -7.59
C ILE A 349 16.39 -17.89 -8.85
N PHE A 350 17.59 -17.38 -8.68
CA PHE A 350 18.47 -16.98 -9.77
C PHE A 350 19.69 -17.88 -9.81
N THR A 351 19.95 -18.49 -10.96
CA THR A 351 21.04 -19.45 -11.12
C THR A 351 22.07 -19.00 -12.14
N ILE A 352 23.34 -19.26 -11.88
CA ILE A 352 24.43 -19.08 -12.83
C ILE A 352 25.48 -20.18 -12.63
N GLN A 353 26.07 -20.68 -13.71
CA GLN A 353 27.19 -21.62 -13.61
C GLN A 353 28.36 -20.94 -12.89
N ASN A 354 28.92 -21.58 -11.87
CA ASN A 354 29.91 -21.01 -10.94
C ASN A 354 31.17 -20.44 -11.63
N GLY A 355 31.52 -20.95 -12.82
CA GLY A 355 32.64 -20.43 -13.61
C GLY A 355 32.38 -19.10 -14.33
N LEU A 356 31.15 -18.61 -14.37
CA LEU A 356 30.76 -17.37 -15.07
C LEU A 356 30.79 -16.12 -14.18
N LEU A 357 30.85 -16.29 -12.86
CA LEU A 357 31.01 -15.22 -11.88
C LEU A 357 32.02 -15.67 -10.81
N PRO A 358 33.20 -15.04 -10.71
CA PRO A 358 34.20 -15.43 -9.72
C PRO A 358 33.62 -15.40 -8.29
N PRO A 359 33.90 -16.41 -7.43
CA PRO A 359 33.35 -16.48 -6.08
C PRO A 359 33.61 -15.22 -5.23
N GLU A 360 34.81 -14.64 -5.31
CA GLU A 360 35.14 -13.40 -4.58
C GLU A 360 34.25 -12.22 -5.01
N GLU A 361 33.90 -12.14 -6.28
CA GLU A 361 33.02 -11.10 -6.81
C GLU A 361 31.56 -11.35 -6.41
N ALA A 362 31.09 -12.60 -6.48
CA ALA A 362 29.78 -12.99 -5.98
C ALA A 362 29.60 -12.64 -4.50
N LEU A 363 30.62 -12.93 -3.67
CA LEU A 363 30.62 -12.60 -2.24
C LEU A 363 30.65 -11.08 -2.01
N ARG A 364 31.47 -10.34 -2.78
CA ARG A 364 31.47 -8.86 -2.69
C ARG A 364 30.10 -8.26 -3.00
N CYS A 365 29.41 -8.79 -4.00
CA CYS A 365 28.10 -8.30 -4.43
C CYS A 365 26.94 -8.68 -3.49
N THR A 366 27.18 -9.61 -2.54
CA THR A 366 26.18 -10.09 -1.58
C THR A 366 26.44 -9.61 -0.15
N LYS A 367 27.27 -8.57 0.03
CA LYS A 367 27.43 -7.90 1.33
C LYS A 367 26.11 -7.28 1.78
N TYR A 368 25.80 -7.41 3.07
CA TYR A 368 24.63 -6.76 3.66
C TYR A 368 24.66 -5.24 3.44
N THR A 369 23.51 -4.69 3.08
CA THR A 369 23.28 -3.24 3.05
C THR A 369 21.99 -2.92 3.79
N THR A 370 21.93 -1.76 4.41
CA THR A 370 20.72 -1.27 5.10
C THR A 370 19.73 -0.62 4.13
N GLU A 371 20.04 -0.57 2.84
CA GLU A 371 19.20 0.07 1.83
C GLU A 371 18.16 -0.93 1.31
N ARG A 372 16.91 -0.47 1.17
CA ARG A 372 15.79 -1.28 0.70
C ARG A 372 15.77 -1.46 -0.83
N MET A 373 16.81 -1.03 -1.54
CA MET A 373 16.83 -1.08 -3.01
C MET A 373 17.11 -2.51 -3.50
N HIS A 374 16.18 -3.07 -4.27
CA HIS A 374 16.28 -4.40 -4.89
C HIS A 374 17.36 -4.50 -5.98
N THR A 375 18.05 -3.41 -6.29
CA THR A 375 19.15 -3.40 -7.27
C THR A 375 20.41 -3.98 -6.63
N SER A 376 20.46 -5.31 -6.48
CA SER A 376 21.66 -5.98 -6.00
C SER A 376 22.77 -5.89 -7.05
N PRO A 377 24.00 -5.46 -6.67
CA PRO A 377 25.18 -5.45 -7.53
C PRO A 377 25.46 -6.79 -8.23
N ILE A 378 24.92 -7.91 -7.73
CA ILE A 378 25.13 -9.24 -8.32
C ILE A 378 24.54 -9.37 -9.73
N PHE A 379 23.38 -8.76 -9.99
CA PHE A 379 22.74 -8.80 -11.31
C PHE A 379 23.40 -7.87 -12.33
N ALA A 380 24.16 -6.88 -11.86
CA ALA A 380 25.01 -6.07 -12.72
C ALA A 380 26.34 -6.77 -13.04
N ALA A 381 26.83 -7.63 -12.13
CA ALA A 381 28.08 -8.36 -12.29
C ALA A 381 27.97 -9.53 -13.30
N ALA A 382 26.82 -10.22 -13.35
CA ALA A 382 26.59 -11.29 -14.29
C ALA A 382 25.10 -11.48 -14.63
N ARG A 383 24.84 -12.17 -15.75
CA ARG A 383 23.49 -12.54 -16.16
C ARG A 383 23.09 -13.88 -15.54
N PHE A 384 22.12 -13.84 -14.64
CA PHE A 384 21.52 -15.02 -14.04
C PHE A 384 20.32 -15.51 -14.87
N GLU A 385 20.05 -16.80 -14.79
CA GLU A 385 18.81 -17.43 -15.25
C GLU A 385 17.79 -17.44 -14.10
N GLU A 386 16.58 -16.98 -14.36
CA GLU A 386 15.48 -17.06 -13.40
C GLU A 386 14.79 -18.42 -13.49
N LYS A 387 14.60 -19.09 -12.36
CA LYS A 387 13.81 -20.33 -12.23
C LYS A 387 12.65 -20.12 -11.26
N TYR A 388 11.47 -20.61 -11.63
CA TYR A 388 10.25 -20.54 -10.82
C TYR A 388 9.75 -21.94 -10.44
N SER A 389 9.29 -22.08 -9.19
CA SER A 389 8.61 -23.26 -8.67
C SER A 389 7.62 -22.87 -7.58
N ALA A 390 6.33 -23.19 -7.76
CA ALA A 390 5.28 -22.90 -6.77
C ALA A 390 5.46 -23.65 -5.43
N ASP A 391 6.18 -24.77 -5.49
CA ASP A 391 6.43 -25.67 -4.36
C ASP A 391 7.86 -25.53 -3.81
N GLY A 392 8.68 -24.64 -4.40
CA GLY A 392 10.07 -24.42 -3.99
C GLY A 392 11.03 -25.55 -4.38
N ASP A 393 10.58 -26.47 -5.22
CA ASP A 393 11.36 -27.59 -5.74
C ASP A 393 12.02 -27.20 -7.08
N PHE A 394 13.34 -27.28 -7.13
CA PHE A 394 14.13 -26.92 -8.31
C PHE A 394 15.00 -28.08 -8.78
N VAL A 395 15.34 -28.05 -10.07
CA VAL A 395 16.38 -28.91 -10.65
C VAL A 395 17.53 -28.00 -11.09
N ILE A 396 18.72 -28.33 -10.60
CA ILE A 396 19.93 -27.53 -10.79
C ILE A 396 20.96 -28.36 -11.54
N ASP A 397 21.54 -27.77 -12.58
CA ASP A 397 22.47 -28.41 -13.48
C ASP A 397 23.89 -27.90 -13.24
N GLY A 398 24.86 -28.80 -13.16
CA GLY A 398 26.28 -28.47 -13.00
C GLY A 398 26.62 -27.76 -11.68
N ASP A 399 27.88 -27.34 -11.57
CA ASP A 399 28.34 -26.49 -10.46
C ASP A 399 27.73 -25.08 -10.62
N THR A 400 26.70 -24.80 -9.82
CA THR A 400 25.83 -23.63 -9.97
C THR A 400 25.78 -22.80 -8.70
N LEU A 401 25.90 -21.49 -8.87
CA LEU A 401 25.54 -20.50 -7.85
C LEU A 401 24.04 -20.24 -7.92
N ILE A 402 23.38 -20.33 -6.77
CA ILE A 402 21.96 -20.05 -6.56
C ILE A 402 21.85 -18.80 -5.70
N TYR A 403 21.07 -17.82 -6.13
CA TYR A 403 20.89 -16.55 -5.46
C TYR A 403 19.42 -16.21 -5.28
N PHE A 404 19.09 -15.67 -4.10
CA PHE A 404 17.82 -15.01 -3.82
C PHE A 404 17.99 -14.04 -2.66
N THR A 405 16.98 -13.20 -2.41
CA THR A 405 16.95 -12.34 -1.23
C THR A 405 15.85 -12.76 -0.26
N LEU A 406 16.12 -12.54 1.02
CA LEU A 406 15.22 -12.88 2.12
C LEU A 406 15.09 -11.64 3.01
N PHE A 407 13.88 -11.10 3.12
CA PHE A 407 13.59 -10.04 4.08
C PHE A 407 13.21 -10.65 5.43
N SER A 408 13.97 -10.31 6.47
CA SER A 408 13.66 -10.66 7.86
C SER A 408 13.04 -9.46 8.58
N PRO A 409 11.88 -9.62 9.25
CA PRO A 409 11.20 -8.51 9.94
C PRO A 409 11.87 -8.06 11.24
N ALA A 410 12.84 -8.83 11.71
CA ALA A 410 13.60 -8.58 12.93
C ALA A 410 15.01 -9.14 12.79
N VAL A 411 15.92 -8.67 13.63
CA VAL A 411 17.25 -9.26 13.75
C VAL A 411 17.11 -10.69 14.26
N ARG A 412 17.76 -11.64 13.59
CA ARG A 412 17.87 -13.05 13.98
C ARG A 412 19.32 -13.27 14.40
N LYS A 413 19.64 -13.10 15.68
CA LYS A 413 21.00 -13.31 16.21
C LYS A 413 20.94 -14.20 17.43
N ASN A 414 21.88 -15.14 17.51
CA ASN A 414 21.97 -16.10 18.60
C ASN A 414 22.64 -15.51 19.86
N LEU A 415 23.31 -14.37 19.74
CA LEU A 415 23.96 -13.67 20.86
C LEU A 415 23.60 -12.18 20.82
N GLY A 416 23.22 -11.62 21.97
CA GLY A 416 23.15 -10.17 22.16
C GLY A 416 21.80 -9.52 22.47
N SER A 417 20.86 -10.19 23.15
CA SER A 417 19.85 -9.41 23.89
C SER A 417 20.55 -8.61 25.00
N ASN A 418 20.00 -7.45 25.42
CA ASN A 418 20.53 -6.56 26.48
C ASN A 418 20.82 -7.24 27.84
N ILE A 419 20.56 -8.55 27.96
CA ILE A 419 20.69 -9.37 29.17
C ILE A 419 21.70 -10.53 28.99
N GLY A 420 22.36 -10.66 27.83
CA GLY A 420 23.32 -11.74 27.56
C GLY A 420 22.70 -13.13 27.41
N ILE A 421 21.39 -13.21 27.21
CA ILE A 421 20.65 -14.46 26.99
C ILE A 421 20.22 -14.52 25.51
N PRO A 422 20.51 -15.60 24.77
CA PRO A 422 19.98 -15.81 23.41
C PRO A 422 18.46 -15.64 23.40
N ASP A 423 17.90 -14.88 22.46
CA ASP A 423 16.44 -14.90 22.23
C ASP A 423 16.11 -16.18 21.47
N PRO A 424 15.46 -17.19 22.08
CA PRO A 424 15.16 -18.44 21.40
C PRO A 424 14.22 -18.21 20.21
N GLY A 425 13.40 -17.14 20.24
CA GLY A 425 12.53 -16.76 19.13
C GLY A 425 13.26 -16.16 17.93
N ALA A 426 14.54 -15.81 18.09
CA ALA A 426 15.39 -15.29 17.02
C ALA A 426 16.14 -16.40 16.25
N GLN A 427 16.06 -17.66 16.69
CA GLN A 427 16.69 -18.79 16.01
C GLN A 427 15.94 -19.18 14.73
N THR A 428 16.69 -19.30 13.64
CA THR A 428 16.20 -19.76 12.35
C THR A 428 17.13 -20.84 11.77
N PHE A 429 16.55 -21.73 11.00
CA PHE A 429 17.18 -22.91 10.40
C PHE A 429 16.87 -22.93 8.92
N ALA A 430 17.78 -23.45 8.09
CA ALA A 430 17.51 -23.76 6.69
C ALA A 430 17.71 -25.26 6.45
N ASP A 431 16.61 -25.97 6.20
CA ASP A 431 16.63 -27.37 5.79
C ASP A 431 16.78 -27.41 4.26
N VAL A 432 17.88 -28.01 3.78
CA VAL A 432 18.18 -28.14 2.35
C VAL A 432 18.05 -29.60 1.94
N THR A 433 17.28 -29.86 0.88
CA THR A 433 17.18 -31.16 0.23
C THR A 433 18.00 -31.13 -1.06
N ALA A 434 19.00 -32.00 -1.17
CA ALA A 434 19.92 -32.06 -2.33
C ALA A 434 20.63 -33.43 -2.41
N ASP A 435 21.28 -33.71 -3.55
CA ASP A 435 22.22 -34.84 -3.71
C ASP A 435 23.53 -34.34 -4.33
N GLY A 436 24.48 -33.98 -3.47
CA GLY A 436 25.73 -33.32 -3.84
C GLY A 436 26.26 -32.38 -2.76
N GLU A 437 27.25 -31.57 -3.10
CA GLU A 437 27.86 -30.60 -2.18
C GLU A 437 27.11 -29.26 -2.25
N VAL A 438 26.71 -28.73 -1.09
CA VAL A 438 26.05 -27.42 -0.94
C VAL A 438 26.82 -26.56 0.04
N THR A 439 27.23 -25.38 -0.39
CA THR A 439 27.78 -24.33 0.48
C THR A 439 26.80 -23.17 0.58
N LEU A 440 26.61 -22.63 1.79
CA LEU A 440 25.71 -21.51 2.06
C LEU A 440 26.50 -20.29 2.55
N TRP A 441 26.24 -19.14 1.92
CA TRP A 441 26.64 -17.82 2.39
C TRP A 441 25.40 -16.97 2.66
N ILE A 442 25.45 -16.24 3.76
CA ILE A 442 24.46 -15.22 4.10
C ILE A 442 25.21 -13.91 4.25
N ASN A 443 24.80 -12.89 3.50
CA ASN A 443 25.39 -11.56 3.56
C ASN A 443 26.93 -11.56 3.37
N SER A 444 27.43 -12.35 2.42
CA SER A 444 28.86 -12.62 2.12
C SER A 444 29.64 -13.44 3.16
N GLU A 445 29.01 -13.84 4.27
CA GLU A 445 29.64 -14.68 5.28
C GLU A 445 29.29 -16.16 5.05
N GLU A 446 30.32 -16.98 4.96
CA GLU A 446 30.15 -18.44 4.86
C GLU A 446 29.57 -18.98 6.15
N LYS A 447 28.54 -19.82 6.03
CA LYS A 447 27.89 -20.45 7.18
C LYS A 447 28.36 -21.87 7.35
N ASP A 448 28.21 -22.71 6.32
CA ASP A 448 28.73 -24.08 6.33
C ASP A 448 28.78 -24.66 4.90
N THR A 449 29.42 -25.82 4.76
CA THR A 449 29.40 -26.66 3.55
C THR A 449 29.03 -28.10 3.91
N PHE A 450 28.02 -28.65 3.25
CA PHE A 450 27.60 -30.04 3.45
C PHE A 450 27.69 -30.85 2.16
N ASN A 451 28.06 -32.13 2.29
CA ASN A 451 27.80 -33.13 1.27
C ASN A 451 26.51 -33.86 1.63
N ILE A 452 25.45 -33.58 0.90
CA ILE A 452 24.07 -33.97 1.22
C ILE A 452 23.68 -35.13 0.31
N SER A 453 23.01 -36.14 0.88
CA SER A 453 22.30 -37.16 0.10
C SER A 453 20.92 -37.37 0.73
N GLY A 454 19.96 -36.55 0.29
CA GLY A 454 18.66 -36.41 0.93
C GLY A 454 18.50 -35.01 1.52
N SER A 455 18.60 -34.84 2.84
CA SER A 455 18.39 -33.56 3.52
C SER A 455 19.46 -33.24 4.57
N ALA A 456 19.85 -31.97 4.69
CA ALA A 456 20.68 -31.46 5.77
C ALA A 456 20.10 -30.15 6.34
N THR A 457 20.47 -29.79 7.56
CA THR A 457 20.03 -28.55 8.22
C THR A 457 21.23 -27.64 8.45
N PHE A 458 21.17 -26.42 7.94
CA PHE A 458 21.99 -25.31 8.42
C PHE A 458 21.33 -24.71 9.66
N ALA A 459 22.05 -24.71 10.78
CA ALA A 459 21.58 -24.20 12.06
C ALA A 459 22.28 -22.89 12.43
N ASP A 460 21.76 -22.23 13.46
CA ASP A 460 22.36 -21.01 14.03
C ASP A 460 22.59 -19.88 13.02
N LEU A 461 21.65 -19.76 12.07
CA LEU A 461 21.72 -18.77 11.02
C LEU A 461 21.43 -17.37 11.56
N GLU A 462 22.34 -16.45 11.29
CA GLU A 462 22.16 -15.05 11.64
C GLU A 462 21.63 -14.24 10.46
N LEU A 463 20.60 -13.45 10.70
CA LEU A 463 20.01 -12.53 9.73
C LEU A 463 19.89 -11.15 10.36
N GLU A 464 20.16 -10.14 9.56
CA GLU A 464 19.86 -8.77 9.94
C GLU A 464 18.37 -8.46 9.72
N SER A 465 17.86 -7.46 10.43
CA SER A 465 16.53 -6.91 10.11
C SER A 465 16.60 -6.24 8.74
N GLY A 466 15.62 -6.51 7.87
CA GLY A 466 15.61 -6.04 6.50
C GLY A 466 16.04 -7.09 5.48
N LEU A 467 16.59 -6.64 4.35
CA LEU A 467 16.96 -7.49 3.22
C LEU A 467 18.28 -8.21 3.49
N ASN A 468 18.29 -9.53 3.36
CA ASN A 468 19.47 -10.38 3.46
C ASN A 468 19.73 -11.05 2.11
N HIS A 469 21.00 -11.14 1.73
CA HIS A 469 21.44 -11.83 0.52
C HIS A 469 21.73 -13.29 0.85
N ILE A 470 21.08 -14.20 0.13
CA ILE A 470 21.32 -15.64 0.24
C ILE A 470 22.02 -16.09 -1.03
N LEU A 471 23.24 -16.60 -0.88
CA LEU A 471 24.01 -17.19 -1.95
C LEU A 471 24.31 -18.63 -1.58
N LEU A 472 24.04 -19.56 -2.48
CA LEU A 472 24.46 -20.96 -2.34
C LEU A 472 25.30 -21.35 -3.54
N GLN A 473 26.22 -22.28 -3.32
CA GLN A 473 26.84 -23.06 -4.38
C GLN A 473 26.33 -24.48 -4.25
N TYR A 474 25.79 -25.03 -5.33
CA TYR A 474 25.37 -26.42 -5.39
C TYR A 474 26.14 -27.14 -6.50
N LYS A 475 26.83 -28.23 -6.12
CA LYS A 475 27.50 -29.17 -7.01
C LYS A 475 26.78 -30.52 -6.96
N PRO A 476 25.84 -30.79 -7.87
CA PRO A 476 25.15 -32.06 -7.95
C PRO A 476 26.13 -33.21 -8.18
N LYS A 477 25.88 -34.34 -7.53
CA LYS A 477 26.73 -35.54 -7.66
C LYS A 477 26.77 -36.08 -9.09
N ASP A 478 25.64 -36.12 -9.76
CA ASP A 478 25.46 -36.73 -11.08
C ASP A 478 25.26 -35.68 -12.20
N GLY A 479 25.82 -34.48 -12.02
CA GLY A 479 25.80 -33.40 -13.02
C GLY A 479 24.50 -32.61 -13.11
N ALA A 480 23.39 -33.13 -12.61
CA ALA A 480 22.17 -32.39 -12.29
C ALA A 480 21.48 -33.03 -11.08
N GLY A 481 20.74 -32.26 -10.29
CA GLY A 481 20.12 -32.79 -9.09
C GLY A 481 18.98 -31.93 -8.56
N PRO A 482 18.15 -32.51 -7.67
CA PRO A 482 17.11 -31.75 -6.99
C PRO A 482 17.74 -30.75 -6.03
N PHE A 483 17.06 -29.62 -5.84
CA PHE A 483 17.39 -28.62 -4.83
C PHE A 483 16.10 -28.05 -4.25
N GLN A 484 16.01 -28.06 -2.92
CA GLN A 484 14.95 -27.40 -2.17
C GLN A 484 15.57 -26.77 -0.92
N ILE A 485 15.09 -25.60 -0.51
CA ILE A 485 15.49 -24.95 0.73
C ILE A 485 14.26 -24.48 1.50
N GLN A 486 14.15 -24.89 2.76
CA GLN A 486 13.04 -24.58 3.66
C GLN A 486 13.56 -23.92 4.94
N TRP A 487 13.20 -22.66 5.12
CA TRP A 487 13.47 -21.87 6.32
C TRP A 487 12.44 -22.18 7.41
N ARG A 488 12.94 -22.40 8.63
CA ARG A 488 12.13 -22.77 9.80
C ARG A 488 12.57 -22.04 11.05
N ASN A 489 11.61 -21.75 11.92
CA ASN A 489 11.88 -21.17 13.24
C ASN A 489 12.30 -22.24 14.26
N ILE A 490 12.57 -21.83 15.50
CA ILE A 490 12.90 -22.72 16.63
C ILE A 490 11.90 -23.84 16.89
N LEU A 491 10.62 -23.66 16.54
CA LEU A 491 9.60 -24.69 16.67
C LEU A 491 9.55 -25.64 15.46
N ARG A 492 10.53 -25.56 14.54
CA ARG A 492 10.60 -26.31 13.29
C ARG A 492 9.39 -26.11 12.38
N ARG A 493 8.72 -24.97 12.51
CA ARG A 493 7.64 -24.55 11.60
C ARG A 493 8.22 -23.63 10.53
N PRO A 494 7.64 -23.61 9.31
CA PRO A 494 8.05 -22.67 8.27
C PRO A 494 8.13 -21.22 8.77
N GLU A 495 9.15 -20.50 8.35
CA GLU A 495 9.30 -19.06 8.60
C GLU A 495 8.31 -18.26 7.75
N CYS A 496 7.05 -18.22 8.19
CA CYS A 496 6.00 -17.49 7.50
C CYS A 496 6.11 -15.97 7.62
N ASP A 497 6.96 -15.47 8.51
CA ASP A 497 7.20 -14.04 8.68
C ASP A 497 8.30 -13.50 7.73
N PHE A 498 8.97 -14.37 6.97
CA PHE A 498 9.93 -13.96 5.94
C PHE A 498 9.24 -13.62 4.62
N ASP A 499 9.84 -12.70 3.88
CA ASP A 499 9.45 -12.39 2.50
C ASP A 499 10.61 -12.73 1.55
N PHE A 500 10.32 -13.61 0.61
CA PHE A 500 11.29 -14.09 -0.39
C PHE A 500 11.06 -13.30 -1.68
N THR A 501 11.51 -12.04 -1.68
CA THR A 501 11.42 -11.20 -2.86
C THR A 501 12.45 -11.65 -3.88
N ALA A 502 12.01 -11.98 -5.09
CA ALA A 502 12.91 -12.28 -6.20
C ALA A 502 12.67 -11.41 -7.44
N LYS A 503 11.80 -10.40 -7.43
CA LYS A 503 11.69 -9.51 -8.60
C LYS A 503 12.84 -8.53 -8.63
N GLY A 504 13.97 -8.97 -9.18
CA GLY A 504 14.90 -8.06 -9.82
C GLY A 504 14.11 -7.29 -10.87
N SER A 505 13.95 -5.98 -10.68
CA SER A 505 13.58 -5.10 -11.78
C SER A 505 14.69 -5.24 -12.80
N GLY A 506 14.49 -6.12 -13.79
CA GLY A 506 15.32 -6.20 -14.97
C GLY A 506 15.45 -4.79 -15.54
N VAL A 507 16.70 -4.39 -15.78
CA VAL A 507 17.04 -3.17 -16.50
C VAL A 507 16.35 -3.15 -17.86
#